data_AF-A0A919RIR6-F1
#
_entry.id   AF-A0A919RIR6-F1
#
_cell.length_a   1.000
_cell.length_b   1.000
_cell.length_c   1.000
_cell.angle_alpha   90.00
_cell.angle_beta   90.00
_cell.angle_gamma   90.00
#
_symmetry.space_group_name_H-M   'P 1'
#
loop_
_entity.id
_entity.type
_entity.pdbx_description
1 polymer ?
#
loop_
_entity_poly.entity_id
_entity_poly.type
_entity_poly.pdbx_seq_one_letter_code
_entity_poly.pdbx_strand_id
1 'polypeptide(L)'
;MKTKKLAGFISATTLAVTAALLGSAAPAQAIPFGCSSTQTSIGSAYSSCTGGTGYHQVVVTYRPTGGTGFLNAYGPTASPFGTSSVTVSGTIISHSVSKWD
;
A
#
# COMPACT_ATOMS: atom_id res chain seq x y z
N MET A 1 60.36 23.90 -42.37
CA MET A 1 60.82 22.90 -41.36
C MET A 1 60.07 23.13 -40.05
N LYS A 2 59.25 22.14 -39.65
CA LYS A 2 58.79 21.78 -38.28
C LYS A 2 58.36 22.91 -37.31
N THR A 3 57.08 23.29 -37.33
CA THR A 3 56.40 23.90 -36.17
C THR A 3 56.10 22.84 -35.12
N LYS A 4 56.48 23.08 -33.86
CA LYS A 4 56.25 22.18 -32.72
C LYS A 4 55.36 22.85 -31.67
N LYS A 5 54.29 22.11 -31.32
CA LYS A 5 53.69 21.85 -29.98
C LYS A 5 52.97 22.96 -29.20
N LEU A 6 51.63 22.92 -29.30
CA LEU A 6 50.60 22.68 -28.25
C LEU A 6 50.89 22.96 -26.74
N ALA A 7 50.12 23.91 -26.20
CA ALA A 7 49.09 23.82 -25.15
C ALA A 7 49.35 23.29 -23.70
N GLY A 8 48.71 23.97 -22.73
CA GLY A 8 48.38 23.53 -21.36
C GLY A 8 49.18 24.28 -20.28
N PHE A 9 48.63 24.91 -19.23
CA PHE A 9 47.51 24.52 -18.36
C PHE A 9 46.83 25.77 -17.76
N ILE A 10 45.51 25.89 -17.86
CA ILE A 10 44.71 26.86 -17.08
C ILE A 10 44.03 26.08 -15.95
N SER A 11 44.21 26.59 -14.73
CA SER A 11 43.78 26.03 -13.45
C SER A 11 42.33 25.50 -13.44
N ALA A 12 42.17 24.26 -12.96
CA ALA A 12 40.88 23.65 -12.68
C ALA A 12 40.37 24.10 -11.31
N THR A 13 39.59 25.18 -11.28
CA THR A 13 38.66 25.48 -10.17
C THR A 13 37.24 25.21 -10.67
N THR A 14 36.79 23.96 -10.54
CA THR A 14 35.40 23.59 -10.82
C THR A 14 34.81 22.87 -9.62
N LEU A 15 33.92 23.59 -8.94
CA LEU A 15 32.77 23.16 -8.14
C LEU A 15 32.77 21.70 -7.67
N ALA A 16 33.05 21.50 -6.38
CA ALA A 16 32.74 20.26 -5.68
C ALA A 16 31.88 20.55 -4.43
N VAL A 17 30.65 21.04 -4.62
CA VAL A 17 29.63 21.10 -3.55
C VAL A 17 28.24 20.80 -4.13
N THR A 18 27.99 19.55 -4.54
CA THR A 18 26.66 19.08 -4.94
C THR A 18 26.35 17.65 -4.45
N ALA A 19 27.00 17.20 -3.37
CA ALA A 19 26.80 15.83 -2.85
C ALA A 19 25.89 15.72 -1.61
N ALA A 20 25.31 16.81 -1.10
CA ALA A 20 24.62 16.81 0.20
C ALA A 20 23.08 16.81 0.14
N LEU A 21 22.47 16.50 -1.02
CA LEU A 21 21.03 16.26 -1.12
C LEU A 21 20.72 14.83 -1.58
N LEU A 22 21.42 13.84 -1.03
CA LEU A 22 20.83 12.51 -0.90
C LEU A 22 19.87 12.56 0.29
N GLY A 23 18.74 13.24 0.07
CA GLY A 23 17.61 13.17 0.97
C GLY A 23 17.23 11.71 1.13
N SER A 24 17.23 11.23 2.36
CA SER A 24 16.71 9.93 2.73
C SER A 24 15.23 9.89 2.35
N ALA A 25 14.91 9.49 1.11
CA ALA A 25 13.57 9.10 0.77
C ALA A 25 13.21 7.96 1.71
N ALA A 26 12.27 8.21 2.63
CA ALA A 26 11.76 7.15 3.48
C ALA A 26 11.32 5.99 2.56
N PRO A 27 11.62 4.72 2.90
CA PRO A 27 11.15 3.61 2.10
C PRO A 27 9.64 3.79 1.87
N ALA A 28 9.23 3.81 0.60
CA ALA A 28 7.82 3.94 0.24
C ALA A 28 7.09 2.75 0.87
N GLN A 29 6.39 3.00 1.98
CA GLN A 29 5.66 1.96 2.71
C GLN A 29 4.57 1.45 1.78
N ALA A 30 4.67 0.20 1.34
CA ALA A 30 3.75 -0.38 0.38
C ALA A 30 2.43 -0.86 1.01
N ILE A 31 1.96 -0.14 2.04
CA ILE A 31 0.75 -0.49 2.76
C ILE A 31 -0.36 0.50 2.38
N PRO A 32 -1.56 0.01 2.01
CA PRO A 32 -2.70 0.88 1.75
C PRO A 32 -3.05 1.78 2.95
N PHE A 33 -3.49 3.01 2.66
CA PHE A 33 -3.92 3.99 3.66
C PHE A 33 -5.35 4.47 3.40
N GLY A 34 -5.92 5.14 4.41
CA GLY A 34 -7.31 5.61 4.36
C GLY A 34 -8.31 4.46 4.21
N CYS A 35 -7.96 3.29 4.75
CA CYS A 35 -8.80 2.11 4.66
C CYS A 35 -9.96 2.19 5.66
N SER A 36 -11.16 1.85 5.19
CA SER A 36 -12.34 1.69 6.03
C SER A 36 -13.05 0.39 5.68
N SER A 37 -13.80 -0.13 6.64
CA SER A 37 -14.69 -1.28 6.46
C SER A 37 -16.08 -0.90 6.92
N THR A 38 -17.09 -1.31 6.14
CA THR A 38 -18.50 -1.00 6.40
C THR A 38 -19.32 -2.27 6.26
N GLN A 39 -20.15 -2.53 7.26
CA GLN A 39 -21.20 -3.55 7.18
C GLN A 39 -22.44 -2.97 6.49
N THR A 40 -22.88 -3.59 5.39
CA THR A 40 -24.05 -3.13 4.61
C THR A 40 -25.33 -3.87 4.95
N SER A 41 -25.21 -5.07 5.52
CA SER A 41 -26.35 -5.89 5.95
C SER A 41 -25.94 -6.83 7.07
N ILE A 42 -26.86 -7.65 7.58
CA ILE A 42 -26.57 -8.61 8.66
C ILE A 42 -25.42 -9.56 8.31
N GLY A 43 -25.27 -9.90 7.03
CA GLY A 43 -24.32 -10.89 6.52
C GLY A 43 -23.38 -10.36 5.44
N SER A 44 -23.36 -9.05 5.17
CA SER A 44 -22.50 -8.46 4.14
C SER A 44 -21.68 -7.31 4.67
N ALA A 45 -20.39 -7.30 4.32
CA ALA A 45 -19.50 -6.19 4.59
C ALA A 45 -18.54 -5.97 3.41
N TYR A 46 -18.01 -4.76 3.32
CA TYR A 46 -16.95 -4.43 2.38
C TYR A 46 -15.87 -3.57 3.03
N SER A 47 -14.75 -3.45 2.35
CA SER A 47 -13.69 -2.51 2.67
C SER A 47 -13.23 -1.77 1.42
N SER A 48 -12.71 -0.58 1.62
CA SER A 48 -12.07 0.23 0.59
C SER A 48 -10.93 1.03 1.20
N CYS A 49 -9.91 1.34 0.39
CA CYS A 49 -8.80 2.20 0.76
C CYS A 49 -8.67 3.35 -0.25
N THR A 50 -8.35 4.55 0.24
CA THR A 50 -8.30 5.77 -0.59
C THR A 50 -6.92 6.08 -1.16
N GLY A 51 -5.92 5.25 -0.90
CA GLY A 51 -4.61 5.40 -1.50
C GLY A 51 -3.56 4.44 -0.94
N GLY A 52 -2.32 4.66 -1.36
CA GLY A 52 -1.16 3.84 -1.03
C GLY A 52 -0.80 2.91 -2.18
N THR A 53 0.08 1.95 -1.89
CA THR A 53 0.40 0.81 -2.74
C THR A 53 0.12 -0.48 -1.96
N GLY A 54 0.28 -1.65 -2.58
CA GLY A 54 -0.03 -2.95 -1.96
C GLY A 54 -1.49 -3.37 -2.13
N TYR A 55 -2.00 -4.14 -1.17
CA TYR A 55 -3.30 -4.80 -1.23
C TYR A 55 -4.05 -4.78 0.10
N HIS A 56 -5.37 -4.88 0.01
CA HIS A 56 -6.26 -4.99 1.15
C HIS A 56 -7.37 -6.02 0.91
N GLN A 57 -7.98 -6.51 1.98
CA GLN A 57 -9.23 -7.26 1.93
C GLN A 57 -10.09 -7.03 3.18
N VAL A 58 -11.41 -7.18 3.03
CA VAL A 58 -12.30 -7.23 4.19
C VAL A 58 -12.19 -8.59 4.85
N VAL A 59 -12.11 -8.60 6.18
CA VAL A 59 -12.15 -9.81 7.00
C VAL A 59 -13.30 -9.67 7.98
N VAL A 60 -14.17 -10.67 8.03
CA VAL A 60 -15.32 -10.68 8.93
C VAL A 60 -15.28 -11.90 9.82
N THR A 61 -15.62 -11.71 11.10
CA THR A 61 -15.98 -12.79 12.00
C THR A 61 -17.50 -12.81 12.12
N TYR A 62 -18.11 -13.97 11.89
CA TYR A 62 -19.56 -14.12 11.84
C TYR A 62 -20.02 -15.38 12.57
N ARG A 63 -21.29 -15.37 13.02
CA ARG A 63 -21.97 -16.56 13.53
C ARG A 63 -22.84 -17.15 12.41
N PRO A 64 -22.60 -18.39 11.96
CA PRO A 64 -23.38 -18.99 10.87
C PRO A 64 -24.83 -19.26 11.29
N THR A 65 -25.74 -19.16 10.32
CA THR A 65 -27.16 -19.49 10.52
C THR A 65 -27.32 -20.95 10.97
N GLY A 66 -28.00 -21.17 12.10
CA GLY A 66 -28.21 -22.52 12.65
C GLY A 66 -26.97 -23.17 13.28
N GLY A 67 -25.84 -22.47 13.34
CA GLY A 67 -24.60 -22.98 13.93
C GLY A 67 -24.31 -22.45 15.33
N THR A 68 -23.48 -23.20 16.04
CA THR A 68 -22.86 -22.78 17.30
C THR A 68 -21.39 -22.42 17.01
N GLY A 69 -20.96 -21.24 17.47
CA GLY A 69 -19.58 -20.76 17.28
C GLY A 69 -19.42 -19.59 16.30
N PHE A 70 -18.16 -19.21 16.08
CA PHE A 70 -17.76 -18.10 15.21
C PHE A 70 -16.84 -18.61 14.10
N LEU A 71 -17.04 -18.10 12.89
CA LEU A 71 -16.23 -18.41 11.71
C LEU A 71 -15.67 -17.12 11.13
N ASN A 72 -14.60 -17.23 10.34
CA ASN A 72 -14.03 -16.12 9.59
C ASN A 72 -14.33 -16.27 8.11
N ALA A 73 -14.65 -15.17 7.44
CA ALA A 73 -14.72 -15.08 6.00
C ALA A 73 -13.88 -13.91 5.49
N TYR A 74 -13.35 -14.07 4.28
CA TYR A 74 -12.42 -13.15 3.66
C TYR A 74 -13.00 -12.70 2.33
N GLY A 75 -13.04 -11.39 2.09
CA GLY A 75 -13.33 -10.86 0.76
C GLY A 75 -12.16 -11.08 -0.19
N PRO A 76 -12.34 -10.82 -1.49
CA PRO A 76 -11.25 -10.89 -2.46
C PRO A 76 -10.19 -9.82 -2.16
N THR A 77 -8.95 -10.09 -2.53
CA THR A 77 -7.88 -9.09 -2.47
C THR A 77 -8.14 -7.96 -3.47
N ALA A 78 -7.96 -6.71 -3.04
CA ALA A 78 -8.12 -5.51 -3.85
C ALA A 78 -6.93 -4.55 -3.68
N SER A 79 -6.55 -3.85 -4.75
CA SER A 79 -5.61 -2.72 -4.65
C SER A 79 -6.28 -1.52 -3.98
N PRO A 80 -5.52 -0.49 -3.56
CA PRO A 80 -6.08 0.83 -3.26
C PRO A 80 -7.02 1.31 -4.37
N PHE A 81 -8.04 2.10 -3.98
CA PHE A 81 -9.17 2.53 -4.83
C PHE A 81 -10.12 1.40 -5.28
N GLY A 82 -9.76 0.13 -5.06
CA GLY A 82 -10.65 -1.01 -5.20
C GLY A 82 -11.55 -1.21 -3.98
N THR A 83 -12.51 -2.12 -4.13
CA THR A 83 -13.40 -2.56 -3.03
C THR A 83 -13.27 -4.06 -2.86
N SER A 84 -13.10 -4.52 -1.62
CA SER A 84 -13.16 -5.93 -1.25
C SER A 84 -14.45 -6.18 -0.47
N SER A 85 -15.29 -7.11 -0.93
CA SER A 85 -16.58 -7.40 -0.30
C SER A 85 -16.78 -8.89 -0.03
N VAL A 86 -17.52 -9.21 1.03
CA VAL A 86 -17.86 -10.57 1.41
C VAL A 86 -19.31 -10.65 1.88
N THR A 87 -19.97 -11.75 1.53
CA THR A 87 -21.30 -12.09 2.03
C THR A 87 -21.26 -13.49 2.64
N VAL A 88 -21.84 -13.62 3.83
CA VAL A 88 -21.87 -14.86 4.62
C VAL A 88 -23.31 -15.23 4.96
N SER A 89 -23.57 -16.53 5.11
CA SER A 89 -24.84 -17.02 5.66
C SER A 89 -24.78 -17.00 7.19
N GLY A 90 -25.14 -15.86 7.78
CA GLY A 90 -25.10 -15.65 9.23
C GLY A 90 -25.08 -14.17 9.61
N THR A 91 -24.79 -13.92 10.88
CA THR A 91 -24.68 -12.56 11.43
C THR A 91 -23.21 -12.20 11.62
N ILE A 92 -22.76 -11.15 10.95
CA ILE A 92 -21.44 -10.55 11.17
C ILE A 92 -21.40 -9.96 12.58
N ILE A 93 -20.35 -10.33 13.33
CA ILE A 93 -20.10 -9.90 14.71
C ILE A 93 -19.01 -8.84 14.75
N SER A 94 -18.01 -8.98 13.88
CA SER A 94 -16.96 -7.99 13.68
C SER A 94 -16.49 -8.00 12.23
N HIS A 95 -15.98 -6.85 11.80
CA HIS A 95 -15.39 -6.66 10.48
C HIS A 95 -14.18 -5.75 10.61
N SER A 96 -13.15 -6.04 9.81
CA SER A 96 -11.89 -5.28 9.80
C SER A 96 -11.27 -5.32 8.41
N VAL A 97 -10.26 -4.48 8.20
CA VAL A 97 -9.45 -4.47 6.97
C VAL A 97 -8.10 -5.11 7.26
N SER A 98 -7.77 -6.16 6.51
CA SER A 98 -6.40 -6.68 6.46
C SER A 98 -5.66 -6.02 5.30
N LYS A 99 -4.39 -5.66 5.50
CA LYS A 99 -3.57 -4.89 4.56
C LYS A 99 -2.12 -5.40 4.51
N TRP A 100 -1.53 -5.44 3.32
CA TRP A 100 -0.16 -5.89 3.07
C TRP A 100 0.39 -5.31 1.77
N ASP A 101 1.68 -5.51 1.52
CA ASP A 101 2.43 -5.05 0.34
C ASP A 101 2.39 -6.02 -0.85
#